data_AF-A0A2X2M7M2-F1
#
_entry.id   AF-A0A2X2M7M2-F1
#
_cell.length_a   1.000
_cell.length_b   1.000
_cell.length_c   1.000
_cell.angle_alpha   90.00
_cell.angle_beta   90.00
_cell.angle_gamma   90.00
#
_symmetry.space_group_name_H-M   'P 1'
#
loop_
_entity.id
_entity.type
_entity.pdbx_description
1 polymer ?
#
loop_
_entity_poly.entity_id
_entity_poly.type
_entity_poly.pdbx_seq_one_letter_code
_entity_poly.pdbx_strand_id
1 'polypeptide(L)'
;MNPEDIKNIGDIKDPNNGETIATAKHDTANNLITYTFTDYVDRFNSVQMGINYSIYMDADTIPVSKNDVEFNVTIGNDTTRLLQTFNTQIMFLEIIIL
;
A
#
# COMPACT_ATOMS: atom_id res chain seq x y z
N MET A 1 -4.91 6.81 -6.48
CA MET A 1 -4.93 5.36 -6.19
C MET A 1 -6.30 4.86 -6.58
N ASN A 2 -6.42 3.77 -7.32
CA ASN A 2 -7.73 3.26 -7.70
C ASN A 2 -8.49 2.78 -6.44
N PRO A 3 -9.70 3.27 -6.17
CA PRO A 3 -10.49 2.89 -4.98
C PRO A 3 -10.80 1.39 -4.90
N GLU A 4 -10.81 0.68 -6.03
CA GLU A 4 -11.06 -0.76 -6.06
C GLU A 4 -9.86 -1.58 -5.59
N ASP A 5 -8.63 -1.09 -5.75
CA ASP A 5 -7.42 -1.84 -5.39
C ASP A 5 -7.17 -1.86 -3.89
N ILE A 6 -7.52 -0.76 -3.21
CA ILE A 6 -7.44 -0.65 -1.75
C ILE A 6 -8.16 -1.81 -1.06
N LYS A 7 -9.28 -2.29 -1.64
CA LYS A 7 -10.08 -3.38 -1.06
C LYS A 7 -9.35 -4.72 -1.03
N ASN A 8 -8.32 -4.89 -1.86
CA ASN A 8 -7.56 -6.13 -1.97
C ASN A 8 -6.35 -6.19 -1.02
N ILE A 9 -6.06 -5.08 -0.32
CA ILE A 9 -4.99 -5.02 0.67
C ILE A 9 -5.52 -5.64 1.97
N GLY A 10 -4.96 -6.78 2.36
CA GLY A 10 -5.44 -7.54 3.53
C GLY A 10 -4.72 -7.21 4.83
N ASP A 11 -5.09 -7.96 5.87
CA ASP A 11 -4.38 -8.00 7.15
C ASP A 11 -2.89 -8.36 6.98
N ILE A 12 -2.05 -7.85 7.87
CA ILE A 12 -0.63 -8.20 7.91
C ILE A 12 -0.48 -9.46 8.75
N LYS A 13 0.12 -10.48 8.16
CA LYS A 13 0.38 -11.77 8.82
C LYS A 13 1.87 -12.05 8.88
N ASP A 14 2.29 -12.67 9.97
CA ASP A 14 3.66 -13.19 10.10
C ASP A 14 3.82 -14.38 9.14
N PRO A 15 4.73 -14.31 8.16
CA PRO A 15 4.93 -15.41 7.20
C PRO A 15 5.48 -16.68 7.85
N ASN A 16 6.09 -16.60 9.03
CA ASN A 16 6.71 -17.74 9.69
C ASN A 16 5.71 -18.64 10.42
N ASN A 17 4.60 -18.07 10.92
CA ASN A 17 3.60 -18.82 11.70
C ASN A 17 2.14 -18.59 11.26
N GLY A 18 1.88 -17.61 10.38
CA GLY A 18 0.55 -17.27 9.88
C GLY A 18 -0.34 -16.47 10.84
N GLU A 19 0.16 -16.11 12.03
CA GLU A 19 -0.57 -15.27 12.98
C GLU A 19 -0.76 -13.86 12.42
N THR A 20 -1.89 -13.23 12.76
CA THR A 20 -2.19 -11.87 12.31
C THR A 20 -1.52 -10.87 13.23
N ILE A 21 -0.63 -10.06 12.67
CA ILE A 21 0.10 -9.00 13.39
C ILE A 21 -0.77 -7.75 13.49
N ALA A 22 -1.45 -7.37 12.40
CA ALA A 22 -2.32 -6.20 12.36
C ALA A 22 -3.49 -6.41 11.40
N THR A 23 -4.64 -5.88 11.79
CA THR A 23 -5.87 -5.93 10.98
C THR A 23 -6.03 -4.66 10.14
N ALA A 24 -6.41 -4.81 8.88
CA ALA A 24 -6.55 -3.70 7.93
C ALA A 24 -7.97 -3.13 7.93
N LYS A 25 -8.08 -1.80 7.96
CA LYS A 25 -9.33 -1.07 7.74
C LYS A 25 -9.17 -0.05 6.63
N HIS A 26 -10.00 -0.18 5.59
CA HIS A 26 -9.96 0.66 4.41
C HIS A 26 -10.87 1.88 4.52
N ASP A 27 -10.32 3.04 4.19
CA ASP A 27 -11.06 4.27 3.94
C ASP A 27 -10.72 4.78 2.54
N THR A 28 -11.50 4.32 1.56
CA THR A 28 -11.31 4.65 0.14
C THR A 28 -11.61 6.12 -0.16
N ALA A 29 -12.40 6.80 0.66
CA ALA A 29 -12.69 8.22 0.50
C ALA A 29 -11.46 9.09 0.83
N ASN A 30 -10.66 8.66 1.81
CA ASN A 30 -9.45 9.35 2.23
C ASN A 30 -8.15 8.72 1.70
N ASN A 31 -8.24 7.69 0.84
CA ASN A 31 -7.09 6.92 0.36
C ASN A 31 -6.20 6.39 1.52
N LEU A 32 -6.83 6.00 2.63
CA LEU A 32 -6.16 5.64 3.88
C LEU A 32 -6.43 4.17 4.23
N ILE A 33 -5.38 3.48 4.66
CA ILE A 33 -5.48 2.13 5.23
C ILE A 33 -4.97 2.23 6.66
N THR A 34 -5.84 1.93 7.62
CA THR A 34 -5.50 1.93 9.04
C THR A 34 -5.22 0.51 9.50
N TYR A 35 -4.03 0.27 10.04
CA TYR A 35 -3.65 -1.01 10.63
C TYR A 35 -3.76 -0.95 12.16
N THR A 36 -4.52 -1.87 12.74
CA THR A 36 -4.64 -2.03 14.19
C THR A 36 -3.91 -3.30 14.62
N PHE A 37 -2.87 -3.15 15.43
CA PHE A 37 -2.12 -4.28 15.98
C PHE A 37 -3.03 -5.20 16.80
N THR A 38 -2.78 -6.51 16.71
CA THR A 38 -3.41 -7.54 17.53
C THR A 38 -2.61 -7.77 18.82
N ASP A 39 -3.03 -8.75 19.63
CA ASP A 39 -2.26 -9.22 20.80
C ASP A 39 -0.91 -9.85 20.43
N TYR A 40 -0.63 -10.05 19.14
CA TYR A 40 0.67 -10.53 18.64
C TYR A 40 1.82 -9.64 19.15
N VAL A 41 1.66 -8.31 19.14
CA VAL A 41 2.73 -7.38 19.57
C VAL A 41 3.00 -7.41 21.07
N ASP A 42 2.05 -7.91 21.86
CA ASP A 42 2.24 -8.10 23.31
C ASP A 42 2.96 -9.43 23.61
N ARG A 43 2.85 -10.41 22.69
CA ARG A 43 3.41 -11.76 22.83
C ARG A 43 4.82 -11.89 22.26
N PHE A 44 5.17 -11.08 21.27
CA PHE A 44 6.45 -11.14 20.57
C PHE A 44 7.19 -9.80 20.63
N ASN A 45 8.50 -9.86 20.91
CA ASN A 45 9.37 -8.68 20.87
C ASN A 45 9.98 -8.53 19.47
N SER A 46 10.34 -7.29 19.10
CA SER A 46 10.98 -6.95 17.83
C SER A 46 10.17 -7.39 16.60
N VAL A 47 8.86 -7.11 16.63
CA VAL A 47 7.94 -7.42 15.54
C VAL A 47 8.38 -6.74 14.25
N GLN A 48 8.53 -7.53 13.18
CA GLN A 48 8.82 -7.05 11.83
C GLN A 48 7.66 -7.39 10.91
N MET A 49 7.37 -6.49 9.97
CA MET A 49 6.28 -6.62 9.01
C MET A 49 6.81 -6.24 7.63
N GLY A 50 6.51 -7.07 6.64
CA GLY A 50 6.75 -6.76 5.23
C GLY A 50 5.40 -6.58 4.52
N ILE A 51 5.31 -5.57 3.67
CA ILE A 51 4.16 -5.38 2.80
C ILE A 51 4.61 -5.36 1.34
N ASN A 52 3.95 -6.17 0.52
CA ASN A 52 4.16 -6.19 -0.93
C ASN A 52 2.78 -6.14 -1.59
N TYR A 53 2.45 -4.97 -2.13
CA TYR A 53 1.17 -4.72 -2.76
C TYR A 53 1.37 -4.13 -4.14
N SER A 54 0.68 -4.73 -5.12
CA SER A 54 0.51 -4.14 -6.44
C SER A 54 -0.68 -3.18 -6.37
N ILE A 55 -0.42 -1.90 -6.54
CA ILE A 55 -1.48 -0.88 -6.65
C ILE A 55 -1.56 -0.40 -8.09
N TYR A 56 -2.77 -0.28 -8.63
CA TYR A 56 -2.97 0.29 -9.95
C TYR A 56 -3.32 1.77 -9.83
N MET A 57 -2.93 2.50 -10.87
CA MET A 57 -3.24 3.92 -10.95
C MET A 57 -4.70 4.10 -11.35
N ASP A 58 -5.28 5.18 -10.84
CA ASP A 58 -6.61 5.60 -11.25
C ASP A 58 -6.50 6.31 -12.59
N ALA A 59 -6.97 5.66 -13.66
CA ALA A 59 -6.89 6.16 -15.03
C ALA A 59 -7.67 7.48 -15.21
N ASP A 60 -8.70 7.73 -14.39
CA ASP A 60 -9.46 8.98 -14.42
C ASP A 60 -8.62 10.19 -14.00
N THR A 61 -7.55 9.96 -13.22
CA THR A 61 -6.63 11.00 -12.77
C THR A 61 -5.50 11.28 -13.76
N ILE A 62 -5.28 10.40 -14.75
CA ILE A 62 -4.22 10.53 -15.77
C ILE A 62 -4.82 10.26 -17.16
N PRO A 63 -5.70 11.15 -17.65
CA PRO A 63 -6.42 10.93 -18.91
C PRO A 63 -5.52 11.04 -20.16
N VAL A 64 -4.31 11.57 -20.02
CA VAL A 64 -3.33 11.74 -21.09
C VAL A 64 -1.94 11.37 -20.61
N SER A 65 -1.07 10.96 -21.54
CA SER A 65 0.33 10.69 -21.24
C SER A 65 0.99 11.90 -20.58
N LYS A 66 1.69 11.66 -19.48
CA LYS A 66 2.31 12.70 -18.68
C LYS A 66 3.64 12.21 -18.14
N ASN A 67 4.65 13.06 -18.28
CA ASN A 67 5.96 12.84 -17.68
C ASN A 67 5.93 13.26 -16.20
N ASP A 68 6.77 12.61 -15.41
CA ASP A 68 7.04 13.00 -14.02
C ASP A 68 5.77 13.09 -13.15
N VAL A 69 4.87 12.11 -13.31
CA VAL A 69 3.72 12.01 -12.40
C VAL A 69 4.25 11.52 -11.05
N GLU A 70 3.98 12.30 -10.00
CA GLU A 70 4.39 11.98 -8.63
C GLU A 70 3.44 10.98 -7.98
N PHE A 71 4.03 9.89 -7.49
CA PHE A 71 3.38 8.92 -6.62
C PHE A 71 4.04 8.99 -5.26
N ASN A 72 3.21 9.03 -4.23
CA ASN A 72 3.69 8.92 -2.88
C ASN A 72 2.88 7.89 -2.10
N VAL A 73 3.58 7.17 -1.24
CA VAL A 73 2.98 6.31 -0.22
C VAL A 73 3.57 6.74 1.11
N THR A 74 2.70 6.96 2.09
CA THR A 74 3.12 7.30 3.45
C THR A 74 2.79 6.14 4.38
N ILE A 75 3.79 5.65 5.10
CA ILE A 75 3.65 4.59 6.11
C ILE A 75 4.06 5.16 7.45
N GLY A 76 3.10 5.22 8.39
CA GLY A 76 3.31 5.97 9.62
C GLY A 76 3.59 7.44 9.29
N ASN A 77 4.82 7.88 9.54
CA ASN A 77 5.28 9.24 9.23
C ASN A 77 6.31 9.31 8.10
N ASP A 78 6.67 8.17 7.50
CA ASP A 78 7.67 8.10 6.45
C ASP A 78 7.00 8.07 5.08
N THR A 79 7.33 9.05 4.25
CA THR A 79 6.80 9.17 2.88
C THR A 79 7.84 8.75 1.86
N THR A 80 7.52 7.69 1.11
CA THR A 80 8.28 7.30 -0.08
C THR A 80 7.66 7.96 -1.31
N ARG A 81 8.49 8.59 -2.14
CA ARG A 81 8.07 9.28 -3.36
C ARG A 81 8.74 8.68 -4.58
N LEU A 82 7.98 8.52 -5.66
CA LEU A 82 8.44 8.03 -6.94
C LEU A 82 7.93 8.98 -8.04
N LEU A 83 8.83 9.33 -8.96
CA LEU A 83 8.46 10.03 -10.19
C LEU A 83 8.50 9.02 -11.32
N GLN A 84 7.42 8.92 -12.07
CA GLN A 84 7.36 8.00 -13.21
C GLN A 84 6.69 8.67 -14.42
N THR A 85 7.23 8.35 -15.59
CA THR A 85 6.70 8.78 -16.88
C THR A 85 5.72 7.75 -17.40
N PHE A 86 4.51 8.20 -17.73
CA PHE A 86 3.43 7.32 -18.17
C PHE A 86 3.09 7.53 -19.64
N ASN A 87 3.13 6.42 -20.38
CA ASN A 87 2.49 6.27 -21.66
C ASN A 87 1.15 5.55 -21.43
N THR A 88 0.08 5.95 -22.11
CA THR A 88 -1.30 5.48 -21.90
C THR A 88 -1.53 3.97 -22.13
N GLN A 89 -0.48 3.21 -22.45
CA GLN A 89 -0.52 1.76 -22.65
C GLN A 89 0.01 0.94 -21.45
N ILE A 90 0.65 1.55 -20.44
CA ILE A 90 1.22 0.83 -19.29
C ILE A 90 0.86 1.56 -17.99
N MET A 91 0.01 0.95 -17.16
CA MET A 91 -0.47 1.53 -15.90
C MET A 91 -0.40 0.57 -14.69
N PHE A 92 0.78 0.03 -14.38
CA PHE A 92 0.99 -0.71 -13.13
C PHE A 92 2.21 -0.17 -12.38
N LEU A 93 2.13 -0.15 -11.05
CA LEU A 93 3.21 0.23 -10.15
C LEU A 93 3.39 -0.89 -9.11
N GLU A 94 4.59 -1.46 -9.05
CA GLU A 94 4.97 -2.43 -8.02
C GLU A 94 5.69 -1.69 -6.90
N ILE A 95 5.20 -1.82 -5.66
CA ILE A 95 5.80 -1.19 -4.48
C ILE A 95 6.28 -2.30 -3.54
N ILE A 96 7.61 -2.42 -3.44
CA ILE A 96 8.29 -3.35 -2.54
C ILE A 96 8.85 -2.55 -1.36
N ILE A 97 8.42 -2.88 -0.14
CA ILE A 97 8.93 -2.29 1.09
C ILE A 97 9.43 -3.43 1.98
N LEU A 98 10.75 -3.46 2.16
CA LEU A 98 11.50 -4.48 2.90
C LEU A 98 11.71 -4.07 4.36
#